data_AF-A0A1A8IMD4-F1
#
_entry.id   AF-A0A1A8IMD4-F1
#
_cell.length_a   1.000
_cell.length_b   1.000
_cell.length_c   1.000
_cell.angle_alpha   90.00
_cell.angle_beta   90.00
_cell.angle_gamma   90.00
#
_symmetry.space_group_name_H-M   'P 1'
#
loop_
_entity.id
_entity.type
_entity.pdbx_description
1 polymer ?
#
loop_
_entity_poly.entity_id
_entity_poly.type
_entity_poly.pdbx_seq_one_letter_code
_entity_poly.pdbx_strand_id
1 'polypeptide(L)'
;LDYVCDGIYILDIVVRLHTGFLDQGLLVKDVKRLRETYIGTLQCKLDICSILPTDLLYLTIGMSFTPLLRFNRLLRLSRLLELFERTETRTSYPNAFRIWKLVLYILVIIHWNACGYYSFSKALGLGSDSWVYPNASDPEFGSLSRSYIYCLYWSTLTLTTIGETPPPERDEEYLFLIFDFLVGVLIFAS
;
A
#
# COMPACT_ATOMS: atom_id res chain seq x y z
N LEU A 1 -6.29 14.42 -10.44
CA LEU A 1 -6.85 13.19 -9.82
C LEU A 1 -6.55 13.18 -8.33
N ASP A 2 -5.29 13.33 -7.93
CA ASP A 2 -4.87 13.47 -6.53
C ASP A 2 -5.68 14.47 -5.70
N TYR A 3 -5.81 15.73 -6.16
CA TYR A 3 -6.60 16.75 -5.47
C TYR A 3 -8.10 16.41 -5.34
N VAL A 4 -8.65 15.65 -6.30
CA VAL A 4 -10.06 15.21 -6.24
C VAL A 4 -10.21 14.13 -5.17
N CYS A 5 -9.27 13.18 -5.12
CA CYS A 5 -9.23 12.18 -4.05
C CYS A 5 -9.06 12.84 -2.68
N ASP A 6 -8.18 13.83 -2.54
CA ASP A 6 -7.98 14.56 -1.29
C ASP A 6 -9.26 15.33 -0.87
N GLY A 7 -9.98 15.92 -1.83
CA GLY A 7 -11.29 16.53 -1.58
C GLY A 7 -12.35 15.55 -1.07
N ILE A 8 -12.42 14.34 -1.67
CA ILE A 8 -13.32 13.27 -1.22
C ILE A 8 -12.96 12.83 0.22
N TYR A 9 -11.67 12.78 0.56
CA TYR A 9 -11.23 12.42 1.91
C TYR A 9 -11.56 13.49 2.95
N ILE A 10 -11.42 14.77 2.62
CA ILE A 10 -11.84 15.86 3.50
C ILE A 10 -13.35 15.79 3.75
N LEU A 11 -14.13 15.52 2.69
CA LEU A 11 -15.57 15.33 2.81
C LEU A 11 -15.93 14.16 3.75
N ASP A 12 -15.26 13.01 3.63
CA ASP A 12 -15.48 11.84 4.49
C ASP A 12 -15.22 12.15 5.98
N ILE A 13 -14.18 12.93 6.28
CA ILE A 13 -13.88 13.38 7.65
C ILE A 13 -14.96 14.32 8.18
N VAL A 14 -15.43 15.26 7.35
CA VAL A 14 -16.51 16.17 7.72
C VAL A 14 -17.80 15.39 8.01
N VAL A 15 -18.10 14.37 7.21
CA VAL A 15 -19.24 13.48 7.45
C VAL A 15 -19.05 12.71 8.77
N ARG A 16 -17.87 12.14 9.03
CA ARG A 16 -17.56 11.43 10.28
C ARG A 16 -17.67 12.31 11.53
N LEU A 17 -17.27 13.58 11.44
CA LEU A 17 -17.47 14.56 12.52
C LEU A 17 -18.94 14.82 12.84
N HIS A 18 -19.86 14.42 11.96
CA HIS A 18 -21.32 14.53 12.14
C HIS A 18 -22.02 13.17 12.28
N THR A 19 -21.30 12.05 12.18
CA THR A 19 -21.87 10.72 12.32
C THR A 19 -21.99 10.33 13.79
N GLY A 20 -23.22 10.12 14.26
CA GLY A 20 -23.52 9.69 15.62
C GLY A 20 -22.85 8.36 16.01
N PHE A 21 -22.32 8.27 17.24
CA PHE A 21 -21.85 7.02 17.82
C PHE A 21 -22.91 6.45 18.78
N LEU A 22 -22.86 5.14 18.98
CA LEU A 22 -23.72 4.45 19.93
C LEU A 22 -23.02 4.43 21.30
N ASP A 23 -23.61 5.09 22.30
CA ASP A 23 -23.12 5.07 23.67
C ASP A 23 -24.13 4.31 24.53
N GLN A 24 -23.72 3.19 25.12
CA GLN A 24 -24.59 2.34 25.96
C GLN A 24 -25.95 1.95 25.32
N GLY A 25 -25.98 1.76 23.99
CA GLY A 25 -27.21 1.39 23.27
C GLY A 25 -28.11 2.56 22.84
N LEU A 26 -27.76 3.80 23.21
CA LEU A 26 -28.45 5.01 22.77
C LEU A 26 -27.64 5.74 21.70
N LEU A 27 -28.31 6.17 20.63
CA LEU A 27 -27.67 6.93 19.56
C LEU A 27 -27.49 8.38 20.01
N VAL A 28 -26.26 8.76 20.33
CA VAL A 28 -25.92 10.13 20.74
C VAL A 28 -25.67 10.96 19.48
N LYS A 29 -26.45 12.03 19.30
CA LYS A 29 -26.35 12.97 18.16
C LYS A 29 -25.78 14.34 18.53
N ASP A 30 -25.34 14.52 19.78
CA ASP A 30 -24.80 15.80 20.25
C ASP A 30 -23.44 16.11 19.61
N VAL A 31 -23.41 17.10 18.74
CA VAL A 31 -22.24 17.48 17.93
C VAL A 31 -21.00 17.79 18.77
N LYS A 32 -21.17 18.42 19.95
CA LYS A 32 -20.04 18.72 20.86
C LYS A 32 -19.38 17.45 21.40
N ARG A 33 -20.19 16.51 21.87
CA ARG A 33 -19.74 15.24 22.44
C ARG A 33 -19.16 14.34 21.35
N LEU A 34 -19.74 14.38 20.16
CA LEU A 34 -19.24 13.70 18.95
C LEU A 34 -17.81 14.13 18.61
N ARG A 35 -17.55 15.44 18.62
CA ARG A 35 -16.24 15.99 18.27
C ARG A 35 -15.17 15.63 19.31
N GLU A 36 -15.49 15.69 20.60
CA GLU A 36 -14.54 15.37 21.67
C GLU A 36 -14.15 13.89 21.66
N THR A 37 -15.12 12.99 21.48
CA THR A 37 -14.85 11.55 21.36
C THR A 37 -14.05 11.22 20.10
N TYR A 38 -14.36 11.84 18.97
CA TYR A 38 -13.63 11.61 17.72
C TYR A 38 -12.18 12.13 17.81
N ILE A 39 -11.94 13.32 18.37
CA ILE A 39 -10.58 13.89 18.55
C ILE A 39 -9.72 13.03 19.49
N GLY A 40 -10.32 12.40 20.49
CA GLY A 40 -9.61 11.49 21.41
C GLY A 40 -9.21 10.16 20.77
N THR A 41 -9.82 9.78 19.65
CA THR A 41 -9.62 8.46 19.03
C THR A 41 -8.35 8.45 18.18
N LEU A 42 -7.60 7.34 18.24
CA LEU A 42 -6.39 7.11 17.41
C LEU A 42 -6.67 7.29 15.91
N GLN A 43 -7.88 6.97 15.46
CA GLN A 43 -8.35 7.19 14.09
C GLN A 43 -8.26 8.65 13.65
N CYS A 44 -8.62 9.62 14.51
CA CYS A 44 -8.53 11.04 14.16
C CYS A 44 -7.07 11.49 14.02
N LYS A 45 -6.17 10.99 14.86
CA LYS A 45 -4.73 11.27 14.73
C LYS A 45 -4.16 10.70 13.43
N LEU A 46 -4.55 9.48 13.06
CA LEU A 46 -4.15 8.85 11.79
C LEU A 46 -4.74 9.57 10.57
N ASP A 47 -6.02 9.98 10.66
CA ASP A 47 -6.71 10.76 9.62
C ASP A 47 -6.01 12.11 9.38
N ILE A 48 -5.67 12.82 10.46
CA ILE A 48 -4.96 14.11 10.40
C ILE A 48 -3.54 13.94 9.85
N CYS A 49 -2.78 12.92 10.29
CA CYS A 49 -1.46 12.63 9.73
C CYS A 49 -1.51 12.30 8.23
N SER A 50 -2.54 11.59 7.78
CA SER A 50 -2.71 11.21 6.37
C SER A 50 -3.07 12.39 5.44
N ILE A 51 -3.54 13.50 6.01
CA ILE A 51 -3.94 14.75 5.33
C ILE A 51 -2.88 15.84 5.46
N LEU A 52 -2.03 15.75 6.48
CA LEU A 52 -0.95 16.70 6.67
C LEU A 52 -0.15 16.78 5.36
N PRO A 53 -0.12 17.96 4.70
CA PRO A 53 0.39 18.08 3.35
C PRO A 53 1.88 17.80 3.38
N THR A 54 2.27 16.57 3.07
CA THR A 54 3.66 16.21 2.80
C THR A 54 4.20 16.98 1.58
N ASP A 55 3.30 17.58 0.79
CA ASP A 55 3.60 18.60 -0.23
C ASP A 55 4.17 19.92 0.34
N LEU A 56 3.97 20.25 1.62
CA LEU A 56 4.66 21.41 2.23
C LEU A 56 6.12 21.08 2.57
N LEU A 57 6.40 19.80 2.89
CA LEU A 57 7.75 19.26 3.08
C LEU A 57 8.52 19.18 1.74
N TYR A 58 7.81 19.08 0.63
CA TYR A 58 8.36 19.14 -0.73
C TYR A 58 9.14 20.45 -0.98
N LEU A 59 8.67 21.57 -0.41
CA LEU A 59 9.32 22.89 -0.54
C LEU A 59 10.60 23.01 0.31
N THR A 60 10.78 22.19 1.34
CA THR A 60 11.91 22.31 2.28
C THR A 60 13.00 21.26 2.10
N ILE A 61 12.67 20.05 1.63
CA ILE A 61 13.61 18.90 1.60
C ILE A 61 14.19 18.62 0.19
N GLY A 62 13.63 19.24 -0.87
CA GLY A 62 14.14 19.11 -2.24
C GLY A 62 13.77 17.80 -2.93
N MET A 63 13.93 17.77 -4.26
CA MET A 63 13.43 16.76 -5.21
C MET A 63 13.91 15.31 -4.98
N SER A 64 14.90 15.10 -4.11
CA SER A 64 15.60 13.82 -3.94
C SER A 64 14.79 12.77 -3.14
N PHE A 65 13.88 13.17 -2.25
CA PHE A 65 13.09 12.25 -1.40
C PHE A 65 11.63 12.08 -1.85
N THR A 66 11.34 12.38 -3.13
CA THR A 66 9.99 12.39 -3.70
C THR A 66 9.19 11.07 -3.63
N PRO A 67 9.78 9.86 -3.67
CA PRO A 67 9.02 8.61 -3.57
C PRO A 67 8.60 8.27 -2.13
N LEU A 68 9.49 8.50 -1.15
CA LEU A 68 9.23 8.17 0.26
C LEU A 68 8.14 9.06 0.87
N LEU A 69 8.05 10.32 0.46
CA LEU A 69 7.02 11.25 0.95
C LEU A 69 5.60 10.86 0.50
N ARG A 70 5.47 10.07 -0.57
CA ARG A 70 4.18 9.54 -1.03
C ARG A 70 3.71 8.31 -0.24
N PHE A 71 4.58 7.67 0.56
CA PHE A 71 4.17 6.58 1.46
C PHE A 71 3.13 7.03 2.50
N ASN A 72 3.02 8.33 2.82
CA ASN A 72 1.98 8.85 3.72
C ASN A 72 0.55 8.47 3.26
N ARG A 73 0.36 8.29 1.93
CA ARG A 73 -0.94 7.88 1.37
C ARG A 73 -1.37 6.47 1.77
N LEU A 74 -0.46 5.64 2.29
CA LEU A 74 -0.78 4.30 2.79
C LEU A 74 -1.47 4.27 4.14
N LEU A 75 -1.35 5.34 4.92
CA LEU A 75 -2.15 5.49 6.13
C LEU A 75 -3.66 5.48 5.80
N ARG A 76 -4.02 5.77 4.55
CA ARG A 76 -5.40 5.67 4.01
C ARG A 76 -5.88 4.23 3.82
N LEU A 77 -4.99 3.23 3.83
CA LEU A 77 -5.33 1.81 3.71
C LEU A 77 -6.21 1.36 4.89
N SER A 78 -5.97 1.90 6.09
CA SER A 78 -6.77 1.63 7.30
C SER A 78 -8.28 1.87 7.09
N ARG A 79 -8.64 2.92 6.34
CA ARG A 79 -10.04 3.22 6.01
C ARG A 79 -10.62 2.27 4.98
N LEU A 80 -9.82 1.84 4.01
CA LEU A 80 -10.24 0.85 3.02
C LEU A 80 -10.54 -0.50 3.69
N LEU A 81 -9.76 -0.89 4.72
CA LEU A 81 -10.05 -2.06 5.55
C LEU A 81 -11.40 -1.92 6.28
N GLU A 82 -11.67 -0.78 6.91
CA GLU A 82 -12.96 -0.52 7.60
C GLU A 82 -14.15 -0.59 6.62
N LEU A 83 -13.99 -0.04 5.40
CA LEU A 83 -15.00 -0.15 4.35
C LEU A 83 -15.22 -1.60 3.92
N PHE A 84 -14.16 -2.39 3.78
CA PHE A 84 -14.27 -3.81 3.45
C PHE A 84 -14.91 -4.65 4.56
N GLU A 85 -14.71 -4.32 5.84
CA GLU A 85 -15.43 -4.97 6.95
C GLU A 85 -16.93 -4.63 6.94
N ARG A 86 -17.27 -3.35 6.74
CA ARG A 86 -18.67 -2.94 6.62
C ARG A 86 -19.35 -3.53 5.40
N THR A 87 -18.64 -3.62 4.27
CA THR A 87 -19.18 -4.20 3.04
C THR A 87 -19.40 -5.70 3.20
N GLU A 88 -18.49 -6.41 3.88
CA GLU A 88 -18.64 -7.84 4.17
C GLU A 88 -19.91 -8.13 4.97
N THR A 89 -20.19 -7.34 6.01
CA THR A 89 -21.40 -7.54 6.86
C THR A 89 -22.71 -7.19 6.15
N ARG A 90 -22.68 -6.40 5.08
CA ARG A 90 -23.86 -5.99 4.31
C ARG A 90 -24.11 -6.82 3.05
N THR A 91 -23.14 -7.64 2.64
CA THR A 91 -23.21 -8.39 1.38
C THR A 91 -23.98 -9.70 1.58
N SER A 92 -24.88 -10.03 0.64
CA SER A 92 -25.68 -11.27 0.66
C SER A 92 -24.85 -12.55 0.45
N TYR A 93 -23.60 -12.42 -0.01
CA TYR A 93 -22.66 -13.51 -0.27
C TYR A 93 -21.31 -13.30 0.45
N PRO A 94 -21.25 -13.49 1.78
CA PRO A 94 -20.06 -13.15 2.57
C PRO A 94 -18.81 -13.95 2.17
N ASN A 95 -18.96 -15.23 1.83
CA ASN A 95 -17.82 -16.09 1.46
C ASN A 95 -17.17 -15.66 0.13
N ALA A 96 -17.96 -15.27 -0.87
CA ALA A 96 -17.43 -14.79 -2.15
C ALA A 96 -16.68 -13.46 -1.96
N PHE A 97 -17.22 -12.55 -1.15
CA PHE A 97 -16.58 -11.28 -0.83
C PHE A 97 -15.27 -11.46 -0.05
N ARG A 98 -15.20 -12.44 0.86
CA ARG A 98 -13.97 -12.81 1.56
C ARG A 98 -12.87 -13.27 0.61
N ILE A 99 -13.17 -14.16 -0.32
CA ILE A 99 -12.20 -14.64 -1.33
C ILE A 99 -11.73 -13.48 -2.19
N TRP A 100 -12.65 -12.64 -2.68
CA TRP A 100 -12.29 -11.48 -3.49
C TRP A 100 -11.37 -10.51 -2.75
N LYS A 101 -11.66 -10.24 -1.47
CA LYS A 101 -10.83 -9.39 -0.60
C LYS A 101 -9.42 -9.97 -0.44
N LEU A 102 -9.30 -11.27 -0.20
CA LEU A 102 -8.02 -11.97 -0.09
C LEU A 102 -7.21 -11.84 -1.39
N VAL A 103 -7.82 -12.12 -2.54
CA VAL A 103 -7.18 -11.97 -3.86
C VAL A 103 -6.69 -10.53 -4.07
N LEU A 104 -7.49 -9.54 -3.70
CA LEU A 104 -7.11 -8.13 -3.81
C LEU A 104 -5.90 -7.79 -2.92
N TYR A 105 -5.84 -8.32 -1.70
CA TYR A 105 -4.67 -8.14 -0.82
C TYR A 105 -3.41 -8.78 -1.41
N ILE A 106 -3.50 -10.01 -1.92
CA ILE A 106 -2.37 -10.70 -2.57
C ILE A 106 -1.86 -9.87 -3.77
N LEU A 107 -2.76 -9.38 -4.62
CA LEU A 107 -2.38 -8.55 -5.79
C LEU A 107 -1.67 -7.26 -5.39
N VAL A 108 -2.13 -6.58 -4.32
CA VAL A 108 -1.49 -5.35 -3.83
C VAL A 108 -0.09 -5.65 -3.30
N ILE A 109 0.10 -6.77 -2.57
CA ILE A 109 1.41 -7.17 -2.06
C ILE A 109 2.38 -7.50 -3.21
N ILE A 110 1.93 -8.25 -4.21
CA ILE A 110 2.72 -8.55 -5.42
C ILE A 110 3.11 -7.26 -6.15
N HIS A 111 2.16 -6.32 -6.33
CA HIS A 111 2.45 -5.03 -6.96
C HIS A 111 3.54 -4.25 -6.21
N TRP A 112 3.45 -4.24 -4.88
CA TRP A 112 4.40 -3.56 -4.01
C TRP A 112 5.78 -4.16 -4.05
N ASN A 113 5.85 -5.48 -3.95
CA ASN A 113 7.11 -6.21 -4.05
C ASN A 113 7.75 -6.00 -5.42
N ALA A 114 6.98 -6.06 -6.51
CA ALA A 114 7.47 -5.74 -7.86
C ALA A 114 8.03 -4.31 -7.98
N CYS A 115 7.35 -3.31 -7.42
CA CYS A 115 7.84 -1.93 -7.41
C CYS A 115 9.09 -1.77 -6.53
N GLY A 116 9.15 -2.50 -5.41
CA GLY A 116 10.31 -2.58 -4.52
C GLY A 116 11.53 -3.15 -5.24
N TYR A 117 11.38 -4.32 -5.88
CA TYR A 117 12.41 -4.97 -6.66
C TYR A 117 12.95 -4.08 -7.78
N TYR A 118 12.08 -3.40 -8.54
CA TYR A 118 12.52 -2.45 -9.57
C TYR A 118 13.28 -1.25 -8.99
N SER A 119 12.80 -0.71 -7.86
CA SER A 119 13.47 0.42 -7.19
C SER A 119 14.84 0.03 -6.64
N PHE A 120 14.95 -1.17 -6.08
CA PHE A 120 16.20 -1.75 -5.58
C PHE A 120 17.18 -2.03 -6.72
N SER A 121 16.69 -2.64 -7.81
CA SER A 121 17.44 -2.82 -9.07
C SER A 121 18.00 -1.52 -9.62
N LYS A 122 17.21 -0.44 -9.59
CA LYS A 122 17.65 0.89 -10.03
C LYS A 122 18.71 1.50 -9.10
N ALA A 123 18.67 1.19 -7.80
CA ALA A 123 19.64 1.68 -6.83
C ALA A 123 21.00 0.98 -6.96
N LEU A 124 21.00 -0.34 -7.21
CA LEU A 124 22.22 -1.13 -7.44
C LEU A 124 22.86 -0.90 -8.84
N GLY A 125 22.03 -0.50 -9.81
CA GLY A 125 22.41 -0.24 -11.20
C GLY A 125 21.79 -1.28 -12.13
N LEU A 126 20.99 -0.84 -13.10
CA LEU A 126 20.29 -1.76 -14.02
C LEU A 126 21.29 -2.57 -14.86
N GLY A 127 21.13 -3.89 -14.88
CA GLY A 127 22.01 -4.83 -15.58
C GLY A 127 23.40 -4.98 -14.98
N SER A 128 23.59 -4.69 -13.68
CA SER A 128 24.87 -4.88 -12.99
C SER A 128 25.26 -6.35 -12.80
N ASP A 129 24.28 -7.22 -12.67
CA ASP A 129 24.40 -8.64 -12.34
C ASP A 129 23.22 -9.42 -12.95
N SER A 130 23.23 -10.74 -12.76
CA SER A 130 22.21 -11.63 -13.32
C SER A 130 20.86 -11.59 -12.58
N TRP A 131 20.82 -11.03 -11.37
CA TRP A 131 19.63 -10.99 -10.51
C TRP A 131 18.80 -9.72 -10.69
N VAL A 132 19.48 -8.58 -10.88
CA VAL A 132 18.91 -7.25 -11.08
C VAL A 132 18.18 -7.16 -12.44
N TYR A 133 17.22 -6.22 -12.53
CA TYR A 133 16.53 -5.95 -13.79
C TYR A 133 17.53 -5.71 -14.94
N PRO A 134 17.35 -6.35 -16.12
CA PRO A 134 18.23 -6.22 -17.28
C PRO A 134 18.45 -4.77 -17.70
N ASN A 135 19.54 -4.52 -18.42
CA ASN A 135 19.93 -3.17 -18.81
C ASN A 135 18.82 -2.50 -19.66
N ALA A 136 18.32 -1.36 -19.18
CA ALA A 136 17.30 -0.58 -19.88
C ALA A 136 17.80 0.02 -21.22
N SER A 137 19.10 -0.08 -21.50
CA SER A 137 19.72 0.30 -22.78
C SER A 137 19.34 -0.67 -23.91
N ASP A 138 18.96 -1.90 -23.59
CA ASP A 138 18.44 -2.82 -24.60
C ASP A 138 17.02 -2.40 -25.00
N PRO A 139 16.73 -2.25 -26.31
CA PRO A 139 15.43 -1.77 -26.77
C PRO A 139 14.26 -2.69 -26.38
N GLU A 140 14.55 -3.96 -26.07
CA GLU A 140 13.56 -4.91 -25.55
C GLU A 140 13.17 -4.65 -24.09
N PHE A 141 14.07 -4.07 -23.28
CA PHE A 141 13.88 -3.85 -21.84
C PHE A 141 13.70 -2.37 -21.46
N GLY A 142 13.79 -1.45 -22.42
CA GLY A 142 13.61 -0.01 -22.18
C GLY A 142 12.16 0.46 -22.00
N SER A 143 11.15 -0.36 -22.29
CA SER A 143 9.74 0.06 -22.20
C SER A 143 9.16 -0.12 -20.78
N LEU A 144 8.49 0.93 -20.27
CA LEU A 144 7.91 0.95 -18.92
C LEU A 144 6.93 -0.21 -18.66
N SER A 145 6.12 -0.56 -19.66
CA SER A 145 5.18 -1.67 -19.57
C SER A 145 5.90 -3.01 -19.43
N ARG A 146 6.98 -3.23 -20.19
CA ARG A 146 7.78 -4.44 -20.10
C ARG A 146 8.51 -4.55 -18.77
N SER A 147 9.09 -3.46 -18.28
CA SER A 147 9.74 -3.44 -16.95
C SER A 147 8.74 -3.78 -15.86
N TYR A 148 7.55 -3.18 -15.89
CA TYR A 148 6.51 -3.47 -14.92
C TYR A 148 6.02 -4.92 -14.95
N ILE A 149 5.72 -5.46 -16.15
CA ILE A 149 5.26 -6.85 -16.30
C ILE A 149 6.33 -7.85 -15.86
N TYR A 150 7.59 -7.59 -16.19
CA TYR A 150 8.70 -8.43 -15.76
C TYR A 150 8.86 -8.44 -14.24
N CYS A 151 8.86 -7.26 -13.60
CA CYS A 151 8.97 -7.17 -12.14
C CYS A 151 7.76 -7.81 -11.43
N LEU A 152 6.55 -7.69 -11.99
CA LEU A 152 5.37 -8.40 -11.48
C LEU A 152 5.49 -9.92 -11.60
N TYR A 153 6.01 -10.40 -12.73
CA TYR A 153 6.25 -11.82 -12.96
C TYR A 153 7.28 -12.37 -11.96
N TRP A 154 8.42 -11.68 -11.82
CA TRP A 154 9.45 -12.01 -10.83
C TRP A 154 8.87 -12.03 -9.41
N SER A 155 8.14 -10.98 -9.03
CA SER A 155 7.51 -10.84 -7.72
C SER A 155 6.53 -11.97 -7.43
N THR A 156 5.72 -12.36 -8.42
CA THR A 156 4.78 -13.47 -8.30
C THR A 156 5.53 -14.76 -8.05
N LEU A 157 6.54 -15.10 -8.86
CA LEU A 157 7.33 -16.33 -8.67
C LEU A 157 7.99 -16.42 -7.29
N THR A 158 8.57 -15.32 -6.83
CA THR A 158 9.23 -15.23 -5.51
C THR A 158 8.21 -15.39 -4.38
N LEU A 159 7.13 -14.58 -4.40
CA LEU A 159 6.12 -14.61 -3.35
C LEU A 159 5.34 -15.92 -3.32
N THR A 160 5.07 -16.54 -4.48
CA THR A 160 4.39 -17.85 -4.58
C THR A 160 5.31 -19.03 -4.33
N THR A 161 6.58 -18.80 -3.95
CA THR A 161 7.58 -19.85 -3.68
C THR A 161 7.84 -20.83 -4.83
N ILE A 162 7.54 -20.42 -6.07
CA ILE A 162 7.83 -21.23 -7.28
C ILE A 162 9.33 -21.16 -7.59
N GLY A 163 9.95 -19.99 -7.35
CA GLY A 163 11.39 -19.89 -7.09
C GLY A 163 12.35 -20.06 -8.27
N GLU A 164 11.90 -20.04 -9.52
CA GLU A 164 12.80 -20.08 -10.70
C GLU A 164 13.40 -18.70 -11.03
N THR A 165 13.89 -17.99 -10.01
CA THR A 165 14.59 -16.71 -10.20
C THR A 165 16.10 -16.93 -10.22
N PRO A 166 16.86 -16.11 -10.97
CA PRO A 166 18.32 -16.13 -10.93
C PRO A 166 18.82 -16.03 -9.47
N PRO A 167 19.95 -16.67 -9.13
CA PRO A 167 20.50 -16.59 -7.78
C PRO A 167 21.05 -15.17 -7.52
N PRO A 168 20.85 -14.62 -6.31
CA PRO A 168 21.48 -13.35 -5.92
C PRO A 168 23.01 -13.50 -5.83
N GLU A 169 23.74 -12.43 -6.10
CA GLU A 169 25.20 -12.37 -6.08
C GLU A 169 25.73 -11.49 -4.94
N ARG A 170 24.93 -10.54 -4.44
CA ARG A 170 25.31 -9.60 -3.37
C ARG A 170 24.58 -9.87 -2.06
N ASP A 171 25.23 -9.58 -0.94
CA ASP A 171 24.65 -9.73 0.41
C ASP A 171 23.33 -8.98 0.58
N GLU A 172 23.20 -7.79 -0.04
CA GLU A 172 22.00 -6.97 0.01
C GLU A 172 20.81 -7.63 -0.72
N GLU A 173 21.07 -8.34 -1.81
CA GLU A 173 20.07 -9.08 -2.58
C GLU A 173 19.60 -10.32 -1.80
N TYR A 174 20.53 -11.02 -1.12
CA TYR A 174 20.18 -12.12 -0.24
C TYR A 174 19.24 -11.68 0.89
N LEU A 175 19.52 -10.54 1.53
CA LEU A 175 18.65 -10.01 2.59
C LEU A 175 17.26 -9.65 2.06
N PHE A 176 17.17 -9.04 0.88
CA PHE A 176 15.91 -8.73 0.23
C PHE A 176 15.10 -10.00 -0.07
N LEU A 177 15.75 -11.01 -0.66
CA LEU A 177 15.12 -12.29 -1.01
C LEU A 177 14.63 -13.07 0.23
N ILE A 178 15.42 -13.10 1.31
CA ILE A 178 15.03 -13.74 2.58
C ILE A 178 13.79 -13.06 3.16
N PHE A 179 13.77 -11.72 3.16
CA PHE A 179 12.61 -10.97 3.62
C PHE A 179 11.36 -11.30 2.80
N ASP A 180 11.48 -11.34 1.48
CA ASP A 180 10.37 -11.65 0.58
C ASP A 180 9.85 -13.08 0.75
N PHE A 181 10.73 -14.06 0.94
CA PHE A 181 10.30 -15.44 1.22
C PHE A 181 9.57 -15.56 2.56
N LEU A 182 10.03 -14.86 3.60
CA LEU A 182 9.33 -14.83 4.88
C LEU A 182 7.92 -14.25 4.73
N VAL A 183 7.79 -13.14 3.99
CA VAL A 183 6.49 -12.53 3.68
C VAL A 183 5.61 -13.49 2.87
N GLY A 184 6.15 -14.11 1.82
CA GLY A 184 5.43 -15.08 0.98
C GLY A 184 4.86 -16.25 1.78
N VAL A 185 5.70 -16.88 2.61
CA VAL A 185 5.27 -18.00 3.47
C VAL A 185 4.18 -17.58 4.45
N LEU A 186 4.30 -16.38 5.06
CA LEU A 186 3.28 -15.86 5.97
C LEU A 186 1.93 -15.65 5.27
N ILE A 187 1.94 -15.20 4.01
CA ILE A 187 0.70 -14.97 3.22
C ILE A 187 -0.02 -16.28 2.90
N PHE A 188 0.70 -17.37 2.62
CA PHE A 188 0.06 -18.68 2.41
C PHE A 188 -0.35 -19.38 3.69
N ALA A 189 0.31 -19.05 4.81
CA ALA A 189 -0.01 -19.60 6.12
C ALA A 189 -1.23 -18.92 6.77
N SER A 190 -1.58 -17.69 6.36
CA SER A 190 -2.72 -16.90 6.86
C SER A 190 -4.03 -17.20 6.14
#